data_AF-A0A9D4K6S0-F1
#
_entry.id   AF-A0A9D4K6S0-F1
#
_cell.length_a   1.000
_cell.length_b   1.000
_cell.length_c   1.000
_cell.angle_alpha   90.00
_cell.angle_beta   90.00
_cell.angle_gamma   90.00
#
_symmetry.space_group_name_H-M   'P 1'
#
loop_
_entity.id
_entity.type
_entity.pdbx_description
1 polymer ?
#
loop_
_entity_poly.entity_id
_entity_poly.type
_entity_poly.pdbx_seq_one_letter_code
_entity_poly.pdbx_strand_id
1 'polypeptide(L)'
;MGKKRLIEILTVNTDDKLEQNGALRNVAVKDAWQRLRQKIDVNEWKEADKVLQELSWNLQKINLFKAVSSVLGKLKAAFQNPDQFVEENDYSSSGTPTPRDKEQTTQLLHMTSDMTRAKDDMDIIRACLETVKTKLEKENTVPENIDTPVGASMDVQSCFQVIVSICERCHKNGREIEQLKRKTEAYEAKNKDLEKETSEKQEQIDRLTAAIDTLEKKHSEKKEEKLDNMKEQMKMKNLEKQVNLKVAEVAKLQEENNTMKNRLNELIEKKGSEMADMYNTFPPRKIADQFKDLYASLRNDAFQFYKSSLNMADQVAAARTMDIVRDAYAFCEEASLYQHGSVICGLVNPCEIFNVHQSGYKVDEVDSKQISNIRKQTSKYSCEHIKNAFVTKLESSQEKYSLEELTGCMAYIERSVELCWYMCLQTPPMHIGFADNDKQDIAVDKTKYEIGSGKGTKVDFVLWPPLYDEKEGNIVMKGVIQTK
;
A
#
# COMPACT_ATOMS: atom_id res chain seq x y z
N MET A 1 -43.75 -37.38 33.63
CA MET A 1 -42.62 -36.50 34.04
C MET A 1 -41.80 -35.89 32.89
N GLY A 2 -42.29 -35.86 31.63
CA GLY A 2 -41.48 -35.41 30.47
C GLY A 2 -41.61 -33.94 30.04
N LYS A 3 -42.76 -33.28 30.23
CA LYS A 3 -43.00 -31.93 29.66
C LYS A 3 -42.51 -30.76 30.54
N LYS A 4 -42.57 -30.91 31.88
CA LYS A 4 -42.09 -29.87 32.83
C LYS A 4 -40.57 -29.68 32.76
N ARG A 5 -39.83 -30.79 32.58
CA ARG A 5 -38.36 -30.79 32.40
C ARG A 5 -37.92 -30.20 31.07
N LEU A 6 -38.68 -30.39 30.00
CA LEU A 6 -38.37 -29.81 28.69
C LEU A 6 -38.53 -28.27 28.69
N ILE A 7 -39.51 -27.76 29.43
CA ILE A 7 -39.72 -26.33 29.62
C ILE A 7 -38.58 -25.73 30.46
N GLU A 8 -38.17 -26.38 31.56
CA GLU A 8 -37.02 -25.93 32.38
C GLU A 8 -35.70 -25.90 31.58
N ILE A 9 -35.44 -26.92 30.75
CA ILE A 9 -34.23 -26.98 29.90
C ILE A 9 -34.23 -25.90 28.81
N LEU A 10 -35.38 -25.63 28.18
CA LEU A 10 -35.50 -24.57 27.19
C LEU A 10 -35.36 -23.18 27.81
N THR A 11 -35.84 -22.98 29.05
CA THR A 11 -35.78 -21.68 29.75
C THR A 11 -34.35 -21.29 30.11
N VAL A 12 -33.57 -22.23 30.67
CA VAL A 12 -32.16 -22.00 31.05
C VAL A 12 -31.27 -21.71 29.83
N ASN A 13 -31.51 -22.40 28.70
CA ASN A 13 -30.69 -22.25 27.50
C ASN A 13 -30.97 -20.94 26.71
N THR A 14 -32.12 -20.30 26.93
CA THR A 14 -32.43 -18.97 26.38
C THR A 14 -31.86 -17.83 27.23
N ASP A 15 -31.85 -17.95 28.55
CA ASP A 15 -31.34 -16.90 29.44
C ASP A 15 -29.82 -16.72 29.31
N ASP A 16 -29.07 -17.83 29.20
CA ASP A 16 -27.62 -17.80 28.99
C ASP A 16 -27.19 -17.20 27.63
N LYS A 17 -28.04 -17.35 26.60
CA LYS A 17 -27.78 -16.79 25.25
C LYS A 17 -28.16 -15.32 25.12
N LEU A 18 -29.04 -14.82 25.98
CA LEU A 18 -29.47 -13.41 25.99
C LEU A 18 -28.42 -12.51 26.68
N GLU A 19 -27.68 -13.00 27.67
CA GLU A 19 -26.62 -12.23 28.34
C GLU A 19 -25.38 -11.97 27.45
N GLN A 20 -25.11 -12.83 26.46
CA GLN A 20 -23.94 -12.70 25.58
C GLN A 20 -24.09 -11.66 24.45
N ASN A 21 -25.29 -11.13 24.18
CA ASN A 21 -25.55 -10.21 23.07
C ASN A 21 -26.17 -8.87 23.53
N GLY A 22 -25.31 -7.90 23.86
CA GLY A 22 -25.55 -6.44 23.77
C GLY A 22 -26.89 -5.86 24.30
N ALA A 23 -26.79 -5.07 25.37
CA ALA A 23 -27.84 -4.57 26.27
C ALA A 23 -29.05 -3.75 25.72
N LEU A 24 -29.30 -3.66 24.42
CA LEU A 24 -30.43 -2.84 23.89
C LEU A 24 -31.52 -3.60 23.12
N ARG A 25 -31.30 -4.86 22.70
CA ARG A 25 -32.35 -5.67 22.04
C ARG A 25 -33.19 -6.54 22.99
N ASN A 26 -32.74 -6.74 24.23
CA ASN A 26 -33.33 -7.71 25.15
C ASN A 26 -34.61 -7.26 25.86
N VAL A 27 -34.88 -5.96 25.96
CA VAL A 27 -36.04 -5.47 26.72
C VAL A 27 -37.36 -5.74 25.98
N ALA A 28 -37.40 -5.54 24.66
CA ALA A 28 -38.61 -5.74 23.86
C ALA A 28 -39.01 -7.22 23.71
N VAL A 29 -38.02 -8.11 23.57
CA VAL A 29 -38.26 -9.55 23.46
C VAL A 29 -38.74 -10.12 24.80
N LYS A 30 -38.15 -9.68 25.91
CA LYS A 30 -38.56 -10.09 27.26
C LYS A 30 -39.99 -9.63 27.57
N ASP A 31 -40.36 -8.41 27.18
CA ASP A 31 -41.72 -7.88 27.37
C ASP A 31 -42.77 -8.60 26.49
N ALA A 32 -42.42 -8.93 25.24
CA ALA A 32 -43.30 -9.70 24.34
C ALA A 32 -43.57 -11.13 24.87
N TRP A 33 -42.53 -11.79 25.40
CA TRP A 33 -42.66 -13.13 25.98
C TRP A 33 -43.50 -13.13 27.27
N GLN A 34 -43.38 -12.09 28.08
CA GLN A 34 -44.15 -11.93 29.31
C GLN A 34 -45.65 -11.71 29.02
N ARG A 35 -45.98 -10.97 27.94
CA ARG A 35 -47.37 -10.78 27.47
C ARG A 35 -47.98 -12.06 26.89
N LEU A 36 -47.19 -12.91 26.23
CA LEU A 36 -47.66 -14.19 25.70
C LEU A 36 -48.00 -15.17 26.82
N ARG A 37 -47.21 -15.16 27.90
CA ARG A 37 -47.43 -15.99 29.10
C ARG A 37 -48.68 -15.59 29.90
N GLN A 38 -49.09 -14.32 29.83
CA GLN A 38 -50.31 -13.82 30.48
C GLN A 38 -51.59 -14.13 29.69
N LYS A 39 -51.50 -14.50 28.40
CA LYS A 39 -52.67 -14.72 27.53
C LYS A 39 -53.20 -16.16 27.48
N ILE A 40 -52.48 -17.13 28.05
CA ILE A 40 -52.92 -18.53 28.06
C ILE A 40 -53.75 -18.77 29.33
N ASP A 41 -55.08 -18.76 29.19
CA ASP A 41 -56.00 -19.02 30.30
C ASP A 41 -55.97 -20.52 30.67
N VAL A 42 -55.50 -20.79 31.89
CA VAL A 42 -55.38 -22.14 32.47
C VAL A 42 -56.76 -22.81 32.60
N ASN A 43 -57.86 -22.05 32.58
CA ASN A 43 -59.21 -22.58 32.69
C ASN A 43 -59.72 -23.22 31.39
N GLU A 44 -59.34 -22.69 30.21
CA GLU A 44 -59.73 -23.28 28.92
C GLU A 44 -59.12 -24.68 28.73
N TRP A 45 -57.91 -24.90 29.27
CA TRP A 45 -57.26 -26.22 29.26
C TRP A 45 -57.95 -27.25 30.16
N LYS A 46 -58.51 -26.82 31.29
CA LYS A 46 -59.23 -27.72 32.20
C LYS A 46 -60.57 -28.15 31.61
N GLU A 47 -61.27 -27.25 30.91
CA GLU A 47 -62.54 -27.58 30.28
C GLU A 47 -62.35 -28.51 29.07
N ALA A 48 -61.29 -28.31 28.28
CA ALA A 48 -60.91 -29.22 27.21
C ALA A 48 -60.56 -30.63 27.72
N ASP A 49 -59.85 -30.74 28.85
CA ASP A 49 -59.50 -32.04 29.46
C ASP A 49 -60.76 -32.78 29.96
N LYS A 50 -61.74 -32.06 30.50
CA LYS A 50 -63.02 -32.62 30.95
C LYS A 50 -63.85 -33.18 29.79
N VAL A 51 -63.94 -32.44 28.67
CA VAL A 51 -64.61 -32.89 27.45
C VAL A 51 -63.91 -34.13 26.86
N LEU A 52 -62.58 -34.17 26.89
CA LEU A 52 -61.81 -35.34 26.43
C LEU A 52 -62.04 -36.58 27.29
N GLN A 53 -62.18 -36.44 28.61
CA GLN A 53 -62.52 -37.57 29.49
C GLN A 53 -63.93 -38.11 29.21
N GLU A 54 -64.90 -37.22 28.97
CA GLU A 54 -66.28 -37.60 28.69
C GLU A 54 -66.42 -38.30 27.32
N LEU A 55 -65.69 -37.83 26.31
CA LEU A 55 -65.59 -38.49 25.00
C LEU A 55 -64.90 -39.86 25.09
N SER A 56 -63.83 -39.98 25.88
CA SER A 56 -63.14 -41.25 26.13
C SER A 56 -64.06 -42.30 26.75
N TRP A 57 -64.86 -41.91 27.75
CA TRP A 57 -65.85 -42.77 28.39
C TRP A 57 -66.94 -43.27 27.43
N ASN A 58 -67.43 -42.38 26.55
CA ASN A 58 -68.43 -42.74 25.54
C ASN A 58 -67.85 -43.67 24.45
N LEU A 59 -66.58 -43.48 24.07
CA LEU A 59 -65.90 -44.37 23.14
C LEU A 59 -65.73 -45.79 23.72
N GLN A 60 -65.43 -45.90 25.02
CA GLN A 60 -65.35 -47.19 25.73
C GLN A 60 -66.68 -47.94 25.70
N LYS A 61 -67.82 -47.26 25.90
CA LYS A 61 -69.16 -47.86 25.79
C LYS A 61 -69.46 -48.38 24.39
N ILE A 62 -69.09 -47.62 23.35
CA ILE A 62 -69.30 -48.02 21.95
C ILE A 62 -68.42 -49.23 21.60
N ASN A 63 -67.17 -49.25 22.06
CA ASN A 63 -66.28 -50.39 21.86
C ASN A 63 -66.76 -51.64 22.59
N LEU A 64 -67.32 -51.49 23.80
CA LEU A 64 -67.97 -52.59 24.53
C LEU A 64 -69.15 -53.15 23.72
N PHE A 65 -69.98 -52.29 23.12
CA PHE A 65 -71.11 -52.72 22.30
C PHE A 65 -70.66 -53.44 21.02
N LYS A 66 -69.59 -52.97 20.37
CA LYS A 66 -68.98 -53.65 19.21
C LYS A 66 -68.39 -55.01 19.59
N ALA A 67 -67.73 -55.11 20.74
CA ALA A 67 -67.18 -56.37 21.26
C ALA A 67 -68.29 -57.38 21.55
N VAL A 68 -69.38 -56.97 22.22
CA VAL A 68 -70.55 -57.82 22.49
C VAL A 68 -71.21 -58.29 21.19
N SER A 69 -71.37 -57.39 20.20
CA SER A 69 -71.94 -57.74 18.89
C SER A 69 -71.06 -58.73 18.10
N SER A 70 -69.74 -58.57 18.16
CA SER A 70 -68.76 -59.49 17.55
C SER A 70 -68.78 -60.87 18.22
N VAL A 71 -68.85 -60.91 19.55
CA VAL A 71 -68.94 -62.15 20.33
C VAL A 71 -70.27 -62.88 20.06
N LEU A 72 -71.40 -62.16 19.98
CA LEU A 72 -72.69 -62.73 19.56
C LEU A 72 -72.65 -63.29 18.13
N GLY A 73 -71.94 -62.62 17.21
CA GLY A 73 -71.70 -63.12 15.86
C GLY A 73 -70.87 -64.42 15.83
N LYS A 74 -69.81 -64.49 16.64
CA LYS A 74 -68.95 -65.68 16.75
C LYS A 74 -69.64 -66.85 17.47
N LEU A 75 -70.43 -66.59 18.51
CA LEU A 75 -71.26 -67.61 19.18
C LEU A 75 -72.32 -68.17 18.22
N LYS A 76 -72.94 -67.31 17.40
CA LYS A 76 -73.88 -67.74 16.37
C LYS A 76 -73.21 -68.63 15.32
N ALA A 77 -71.98 -68.32 14.92
CA ALA A 77 -71.20 -69.14 13.97
C ALA A 77 -70.74 -70.48 14.60
N ALA A 78 -70.32 -70.47 15.86
CA ALA A 78 -69.89 -71.67 16.58
C ALA A 78 -71.04 -72.65 16.87
N PHE A 79 -72.26 -72.15 17.12
CA PHE A 79 -73.47 -72.99 17.20
C PHE A 79 -73.89 -73.59 15.85
N GLN A 80 -73.40 -73.04 14.74
CA GLN A 80 -73.77 -73.49 13.40
C GLN A 80 -72.82 -74.56 12.81
N ASN A 81 -71.59 -74.71 13.32
CA ASN A 81 -70.61 -75.69 12.81
C ASN A 81 -69.64 -76.18 13.91
N PRO A 82 -70.00 -77.24 14.67
CA PRO A 82 -69.18 -77.71 15.80
C PRO A 82 -67.99 -78.64 15.44
N ASP A 83 -67.87 -79.13 14.20
CA ASP A 83 -66.94 -80.22 13.84
C ASP A 83 -65.63 -79.80 13.14
N GLN A 84 -65.25 -78.52 13.13
CA GLN A 84 -64.02 -78.06 12.48
C GLN A 84 -63.04 -77.44 13.48
N PHE A 85 -62.32 -78.22 14.29
CA PHE A 85 -61.09 -77.73 14.95
C PHE A 85 -60.21 -78.85 15.57
N VAL A 86 -59.80 -79.87 14.82
CA VAL A 86 -58.62 -80.70 15.16
C VAL A 86 -57.99 -81.28 13.88
N GLU A 87 -56.77 -80.86 13.53
CA GLU A 87 -55.71 -81.65 12.85
C GLU A 87 -54.52 -80.71 12.58
N GLU A 88 -53.36 -81.00 13.18
CA GLU A 88 -52.10 -81.46 12.52
C GLU A 88 -51.32 -80.35 11.77
N ASN A 89 -49.98 -80.30 11.71
CA ASN A 89 -48.90 -81.04 12.35
C ASN A 89 -47.60 -80.22 12.18
N ASP A 90 -46.62 -80.55 13.03
CA ASP A 90 -45.17 -80.63 12.79
C ASP A 90 -44.60 -80.30 11.39
N TYR A 91 -43.50 -79.52 11.36
CA TYR A 91 -42.26 -79.91 10.67
C TYR A 91 -41.03 -79.08 11.10
N SER A 92 -39.94 -79.81 11.38
CA SER A 92 -38.58 -79.33 11.67
C SER A 92 -37.77 -79.12 10.38
N SER A 93 -36.93 -78.08 10.28
CA SER A 93 -35.70 -78.08 9.48
C SER A 93 -34.84 -76.84 9.74
N SER A 94 -33.55 -77.07 9.98
CA SER A 94 -32.47 -76.11 10.17
C SER A 94 -32.23 -75.20 8.95
N GLY A 95 -32.24 -73.89 9.18
CA GLY A 95 -31.79 -72.86 8.25
C GLY A 95 -31.78 -71.50 8.96
N THR A 96 -30.76 -70.68 8.74
CA THR A 96 -30.64 -69.33 9.32
C THR A 96 -31.81 -68.44 8.87
N PRO A 97 -32.37 -67.58 9.73
CA PRO A 97 -33.64 -66.90 9.46
C PRO A 97 -33.50 -65.89 8.32
N THR A 98 -34.34 -66.03 7.30
CA THR A 98 -34.53 -65.02 6.27
C THR A 98 -35.45 -63.89 6.77
N PRO A 99 -35.44 -62.68 6.16
CA PRO A 99 -36.33 -61.58 6.55
C PRO A 99 -37.82 -61.95 6.55
N ARG A 100 -38.22 -62.98 5.80
CA ARG A 100 -39.59 -63.51 5.74
C ARG A 100 -40.00 -64.26 7.02
N ASP A 101 -39.05 -64.88 7.71
CA ASP A 101 -39.29 -65.61 8.95
C ASP A 101 -39.55 -64.65 10.13
N LYS A 102 -38.96 -63.43 10.09
CA LYS A 102 -39.27 -62.35 11.05
C LYS A 102 -40.68 -61.80 10.88
N GLU A 103 -41.20 -61.76 9.66
CA GLU A 103 -42.56 -61.32 9.37
C GLU A 103 -43.60 -62.35 9.85
N GLN A 104 -43.36 -63.65 9.63
CA GLN A 104 -44.22 -64.71 10.17
C GLN A 104 -44.18 -64.76 11.70
N THR A 105 -43.01 -64.53 12.32
CA THR A 105 -42.89 -64.46 13.79
C THR A 105 -43.63 -63.24 14.36
N THR A 106 -43.62 -62.11 13.64
CA THR A 106 -44.36 -60.90 14.04
C THR A 106 -45.88 -61.09 13.88
N GLN A 107 -46.32 -61.81 12.85
CA GLN A 107 -47.73 -62.19 12.68
C GLN A 107 -48.20 -63.17 13.77
N LEU A 108 -47.37 -64.15 14.15
CA LEU A 108 -47.68 -65.07 15.26
C LEU A 108 -47.72 -64.36 16.62
N LEU A 109 -46.83 -63.40 16.86
CA LEU A 109 -46.86 -62.53 18.05
C LEU A 109 -48.12 -61.66 18.09
N HIS A 110 -48.57 -61.15 16.94
CA HIS A 110 -49.81 -60.39 16.85
C HIS A 110 -51.04 -61.27 17.11
N MET A 111 -51.11 -62.48 16.54
CA MET A 111 -52.20 -63.44 16.81
C MET A 111 -52.22 -63.87 18.27
N THR A 112 -51.05 -64.10 18.87
CA THR A 112 -50.96 -64.45 20.29
C THR A 112 -51.44 -63.29 21.16
N SER A 113 -51.04 -62.05 20.86
CA SER A 113 -51.53 -60.84 21.55
C SER A 113 -53.05 -60.65 21.41
N ASP A 114 -53.60 -60.92 20.23
CA ASP A 114 -55.04 -60.81 19.97
C ASP A 114 -55.83 -61.92 20.68
N MET A 115 -55.25 -63.13 20.83
CA MET A 115 -55.83 -64.21 21.64
C MET A 115 -55.80 -63.89 23.14
N THR A 116 -54.71 -63.28 23.65
CA THR A 116 -54.64 -62.84 25.05
C THR A 116 -55.68 -61.75 25.32
N ARG A 117 -55.84 -60.79 24.39
CA ARG A 117 -56.85 -59.74 24.50
C ARG A 117 -58.27 -60.28 24.42
N ALA A 118 -58.53 -61.27 23.55
CA ALA A 118 -59.82 -61.94 23.49
C ALA A 118 -60.12 -62.74 24.77
N LYS A 119 -59.11 -63.31 25.41
CA LYS A 119 -59.23 -63.97 26.71
C LYS A 119 -59.56 -62.97 27.82
N ASP A 120 -58.87 -61.82 27.86
CA ASP A 120 -59.14 -60.74 28.81
C ASP A 120 -60.56 -60.18 28.62
N ASP A 121 -60.99 -59.96 27.37
CA ASP A 121 -62.36 -59.53 27.05
C ASP A 121 -63.41 -60.58 27.49
N MET A 122 -63.12 -61.88 27.33
CA MET A 122 -63.99 -62.97 27.80
C MET A 122 -64.06 -63.07 29.32
N ASP A 123 -62.96 -62.80 30.04
CA ASP A 123 -62.95 -62.76 31.49
C ASP A 123 -63.70 -61.53 32.03
N ILE A 124 -63.65 -60.38 31.33
CA ILE A 124 -64.48 -59.20 31.63
C ILE A 124 -65.97 -59.52 31.38
N ILE A 125 -66.32 -60.16 30.27
CA ILE A 125 -67.70 -60.57 29.97
C ILE A 125 -68.20 -61.56 31.03
N ARG A 126 -67.36 -62.53 31.45
CA ARG A 126 -67.70 -63.47 32.53
C ARG A 126 -67.93 -62.74 33.85
N ALA A 127 -67.09 -61.76 34.21
CA ALA A 127 -67.27 -60.94 35.41
C ALA A 127 -68.56 -60.09 35.36
N CYS A 128 -68.90 -59.53 34.19
CA CYS A 128 -70.15 -58.80 34.00
C CYS A 128 -71.38 -59.72 34.08
N LEU A 129 -71.32 -60.92 33.49
CA LEU A 129 -72.39 -61.91 33.57
C LEU A 129 -72.59 -62.40 35.01
N GLU A 130 -71.53 -62.63 35.78
CA GLU A 130 -71.64 -62.97 37.20
C GLU A 130 -72.19 -61.79 38.03
N THR A 131 -71.89 -60.54 37.67
CA THR A 131 -72.48 -59.35 38.31
C THR A 131 -73.97 -59.22 38.00
N VAL A 132 -74.38 -59.52 36.76
CA VAL A 132 -75.79 -59.52 36.35
C VAL A 132 -76.53 -60.70 36.99
N LYS A 133 -75.93 -61.89 37.04
CA LYS A 133 -76.46 -63.07 37.71
C LYS A 133 -76.64 -62.84 39.21
N THR A 134 -75.64 -62.28 39.89
CA THR A 134 -75.76 -61.91 41.32
C THR A 134 -76.78 -60.80 41.56
N LYS A 135 -77.00 -59.87 40.63
CA LYS A 135 -78.11 -58.91 40.71
C LYS A 135 -79.47 -59.56 40.50
N LEU A 136 -79.61 -60.46 39.53
CA LEU A 136 -80.83 -61.25 39.29
C LEU A 136 -81.15 -62.20 40.45
N GLU A 137 -80.14 -62.83 41.06
CA GLU A 137 -80.30 -63.68 42.25
C GLU A 137 -80.65 -62.85 43.50
N LYS A 138 -80.16 -61.61 43.61
CA LYS A 138 -80.55 -60.66 44.67
C LYS A 138 -81.90 -59.98 44.43
N GLU A 139 -82.39 -59.94 43.21
CA GLU A 139 -83.72 -59.42 42.86
C GLU A 139 -84.79 -60.52 42.85
N ASN A 140 -84.40 -61.81 42.83
CA ASN A 140 -85.29 -62.97 43.03
C ASN A 140 -85.44 -63.40 44.50
N THR A 141 -84.80 -62.72 45.45
CA THR A 141 -85.24 -62.76 46.84
C THR A 141 -86.49 -61.90 47.00
N VAL A 142 -87.63 -62.57 46.82
CA VAL A 142 -88.97 -62.13 47.17
C VAL A 142 -88.96 -61.44 48.54
N PRO A 143 -89.36 -60.17 48.65
CA PRO A 143 -89.82 -59.61 49.92
C PRO A 143 -91.22 -60.16 50.21
N GLU A 144 -91.34 -60.95 51.29
CA GLU A 144 -92.63 -61.26 51.90
C GLU A 144 -93.33 -59.97 52.37
N ASN A 145 -94.65 -59.93 52.18
CA ASN A 145 -95.60 -58.85 52.51
C ASN A 145 -95.69 -57.68 51.52
N ILE A 146 -96.62 -57.78 50.57
CA ILE A 146 -97.83 -56.94 50.50
C ILE A 146 -98.85 -57.64 49.59
N ASP A 147 -100.04 -57.89 50.15
CA ASP A 147 -101.27 -58.22 49.44
C ASP A 147 -101.63 -57.12 48.42
N THR A 148 -101.75 -57.46 47.13
CA THR A 148 -102.82 -57.01 46.20
C THR A 148 -102.60 -57.54 44.78
N PRO A 149 -103.68 -57.68 43.98
CA PRO A 149 -103.85 -58.82 43.10
C PRO A 149 -103.23 -58.66 41.71
N VAL A 150 -102.58 -59.76 41.30
CA VAL A 150 -102.43 -60.23 39.92
C VAL A 150 -103.79 -60.15 39.22
N GLY A 151 -103.88 -59.38 38.14
CA GLY A 151 -105.15 -59.32 37.40
C GLY A 151 -105.29 -58.21 36.36
N ALA A 152 -104.27 -57.94 35.55
CA ALA A 152 -104.48 -57.28 34.27
C ALA A 152 -103.46 -57.82 33.28
N SER A 153 -103.82 -58.95 32.67
CA SER A 153 -103.27 -59.39 31.38
C SER A 153 -103.19 -58.18 30.47
N MET A 154 -101.98 -57.66 30.26
CA MET A 154 -101.70 -56.66 29.24
C MET A 154 -102.09 -57.33 27.92
N ASP A 155 -103.28 -56.98 27.42
CA ASP A 155 -103.83 -57.44 26.16
C ASP A 155 -102.75 -57.31 25.07
N VAL A 156 -102.58 -58.38 24.30
CA VAL A 156 -101.62 -58.52 23.20
C VAL A 156 -101.67 -57.29 22.28
N GLN A 157 -102.82 -56.64 22.13
CA GLN A 157 -103.01 -55.41 21.37
C GLN A 157 -102.18 -54.22 21.92
N SER A 158 -102.08 -54.08 23.24
CA SER A 158 -101.32 -53.02 23.91
C SER A 158 -99.80 -53.28 23.82
N CYS A 159 -99.37 -54.55 23.95
CA CYS A 159 -98.01 -54.96 23.63
C CYS A 159 -97.65 -54.65 22.17
N PHE A 160 -98.58 -54.91 21.25
CA PHE A 160 -98.40 -54.67 19.82
C PHE A 160 -98.29 -53.17 19.50
N GLN A 161 -99.10 -52.30 20.12
CA GLN A 161 -98.97 -50.85 19.97
C GLN A 161 -97.63 -50.31 20.51
N VAL A 162 -97.15 -50.83 21.64
CA VAL A 162 -95.82 -50.48 22.17
C VAL A 162 -94.74 -50.92 21.18
N ILE A 163 -94.81 -52.13 20.64
CA ILE A 163 -93.86 -52.64 19.65
C ILE A 163 -93.88 -51.78 18.38
N VAL A 164 -95.06 -51.44 17.84
CA VAL A 164 -95.19 -50.57 16.66
C VAL A 164 -94.59 -49.20 16.92
N SER A 165 -94.86 -48.58 18.08
CA SER A 165 -94.29 -47.28 18.45
C SER A 165 -92.77 -47.31 18.60
N ILE A 166 -92.22 -48.43 19.11
CA ILE A 166 -90.77 -48.67 19.20
C ILE A 166 -90.21 -48.85 17.79
N CYS A 167 -90.85 -49.64 16.92
CA CYS A 167 -90.43 -49.83 15.53
C CYS A 167 -90.43 -48.53 14.74
N GLU A 168 -91.46 -47.69 14.88
CA GLU A 168 -91.53 -46.36 14.24
C GLU A 168 -90.44 -45.43 14.76
N ARG A 169 -90.17 -45.44 16.06
CA ARG A 169 -89.09 -44.65 16.67
C ARG A 169 -87.72 -45.16 16.24
N CYS A 170 -87.50 -46.47 16.19
CA CYS A 170 -86.29 -47.09 15.66
C CYS A 170 -86.09 -46.74 14.19
N HIS A 171 -87.15 -46.71 13.39
CA HIS A 171 -87.07 -46.34 11.98
C HIS A 171 -86.78 -44.85 11.78
N LYS A 172 -87.39 -43.97 12.58
CA LYS A 172 -87.10 -42.53 12.60
C LYS A 172 -85.65 -42.27 13.03
N ASN A 173 -85.22 -42.88 14.14
CA ASN A 173 -83.85 -42.78 14.64
C ASN A 173 -82.85 -43.36 13.63
N GLY A 174 -83.19 -44.44 12.93
CA GLY A 174 -82.37 -45.01 11.86
C GLY A 174 -82.14 -44.03 10.71
N ARG A 175 -83.18 -43.31 10.29
CA ARG A 175 -83.06 -42.24 9.27
C ARG A 175 -82.23 -41.05 9.76
N GLU A 176 -82.40 -40.65 11.01
CA GLU A 176 -81.59 -39.58 11.62
C GLU A 176 -80.12 -39.97 11.75
N ILE A 177 -79.83 -41.22 12.15
CA ILE A 177 -78.47 -41.77 12.21
C ILE A 177 -77.84 -41.78 10.82
N GLU A 178 -78.57 -42.21 9.79
CA GLU A 178 -78.07 -42.23 8.41
C GLU A 178 -77.78 -40.81 7.88
N GLN A 179 -78.64 -39.83 8.19
CA GLN A 179 -78.37 -38.42 7.85
C GLN A 179 -77.16 -37.86 8.59
N LEU A 180 -77.01 -38.19 9.88
CA LEU A 180 -75.84 -37.79 10.66
C LEU A 180 -74.57 -38.42 10.10
N LYS A 181 -74.61 -39.70 9.73
CA LYS A 181 -73.47 -40.41 9.12
C LYS A 181 -73.02 -39.73 7.83
N ARG A 182 -73.95 -39.39 6.92
CA ARG A 182 -73.62 -38.65 5.69
C ARG A 182 -73.03 -37.27 5.96
N LYS A 183 -73.54 -36.56 6.98
CA LYS A 183 -72.96 -35.27 7.40
C LYS A 183 -71.54 -35.46 7.95
N THR A 184 -71.30 -36.48 8.77
CA THR A 184 -69.97 -36.80 9.29
C THR A 184 -69.00 -37.12 8.16
N GLU A 185 -69.38 -37.97 7.19
CA GLU A 185 -68.56 -38.28 6.02
C GLU A 185 -68.26 -37.03 5.17
N ALA A 186 -69.24 -36.13 5.00
CA ALA A 186 -69.02 -34.87 4.29
C ALA A 186 -68.07 -33.92 5.05
N TYR A 187 -68.16 -33.86 6.38
CA TYR A 187 -67.23 -33.08 7.20
C TYR A 187 -65.82 -33.68 7.23
N GLU A 188 -65.70 -35.00 7.25
CA GLU A 188 -64.40 -35.69 7.14
C GLU A 188 -63.72 -35.41 5.80
N ALA A 189 -64.48 -35.47 4.70
CA ALA A 189 -63.96 -35.09 3.37
C ALA A 189 -63.51 -33.62 3.34
N LYS A 190 -64.32 -32.70 3.86
CA LYS A 190 -63.97 -31.26 3.94
C LYS A 190 -62.75 -31.00 4.82
N ASN A 191 -62.62 -31.71 5.94
CA ASN A 191 -61.45 -31.60 6.82
C ASN A 191 -60.19 -32.08 6.11
N LYS A 192 -60.28 -33.18 5.35
CA LYS A 192 -59.14 -33.67 4.56
C LYS A 192 -58.68 -32.67 3.49
N ASP A 193 -59.63 -32.00 2.82
CA ASP A 193 -59.32 -30.95 1.85
C ASP A 193 -58.67 -29.73 2.53
N LEU A 194 -59.18 -29.31 3.69
CA LEU A 194 -58.60 -28.22 4.48
C LEU A 194 -57.20 -28.55 5.02
N GLU A 195 -56.95 -29.80 5.44
CA GLU A 195 -55.63 -30.27 5.86
C GLU A 195 -54.64 -30.20 4.70
N LYS A 196 -55.07 -30.60 3.50
CA LYS A 196 -54.25 -30.49 2.28
C LYS A 196 -53.94 -29.03 1.95
N GLU A 197 -54.93 -28.14 1.96
CA GLU A 197 -54.73 -26.71 1.70
C GLU A 197 -53.81 -26.06 2.75
N THR A 198 -53.94 -26.48 4.02
CA THR A 198 -53.08 -26.00 5.12
C THR A 198 -51.64 -26.45 4.92
N SER A 199 -51.42 -27.70 4.49
CA SER A 199 -50.09 -28.22 4.18
C SER A 199 -49.44 -27.47 3.01
N GLU A 200 -50.19 -27.22 1.93
CA GLU A 200 -49.70 -26.47 0.76
C GLU A 200 -49.32 -25.03 1.12
N LYS A 201 -50.15 -24.36 1.94
CA LYS A 201 -49.86 -23.02 2.45
C LYS A 201 -48.65 -23.00 3.39
N GLN A 202 -48.48 -24.02 4.22
CA GLN A 202 -47.31 -24.14 5.09
C GLN A 202 -46.02 -24.30 4.27
N GLU A 203 -46.02 -25.14 3.23
CA GLU A 203 -44.87 -25.25 2.32
C GLU A 203 -44.57 -23.94 1.57
N GLN A 204 -45.59 -23.14 1.28
CA GLN A 204 -45.39 -21.81 0.68
C GLN A 204 -44.76 -20.84 1.68
N ILE A 205 -45.20 -20.85 2.95
CA ILE A 205 -44.61 -20.05 4.03
C ILE A 205 -43.14 -20.43 4.24
N ASP A 206 -42.81 -21.72 4.26
CA ASP A 206 -41.45 -22.19 4.47
C ASP A 206 -40.53 -21.76 3.32
N ARG A 207 -41.03 -21.83 2.07
CA ARG A 207 -40.31 -21.34 0.88
C ARG A 207 -40.06 -19.82 0.92
N LEU A 208 -41.06 -19.03 1.31
CA LEU A 208 -40.91 -17.58 1.41
C LEU A 208 -39.98 -17.17 2.56
N THR A 209 -40.06 -17.87 3.70
CA THR A 209 -39.16 -17.66 4.83
C THR A 209 -37.70 -17.90 4.43
N ALA A 210 -37.41 -19.02 3.75
CA ALA A 210 -36.07 -19.31 3.25
C ALA A 210 -35.55 -18.27 2.23
N ALA A 211 -36.44 -17.72 1.40
CA ALA A 211 -36.10 -16.67 0.46
C ALA A 211 -35.77 -15.34 1.17
N ILE A 212 -36.52 -14.98 2.22
CA ILE A 212 -36.26 -13.81 3.06
C ILE A 212 -34.88 -13.96 3.73
N ASP A 213 -34.60 -15.09 4.37
CA ASP A 213 -33.31 -15.34 5.02
C ASP A 213 -32.13 -15.20 4.05
N THR A 214 -32.29 -15.70 2.82
CA THR A 214 -31.28 -15.58 1.76
C THR A 214 -31.07 -14.12 1.34
N LEU A 215 -32.14 -13.33 1.24
CA LEU A 215 -32.06 -11.91 0.88
C LEU A 215 -31.46 -11.08 2.02
N GLU A 216 -31.81 -11.37 3.27
CA GLU A 216 -31.23 -10.71 4.44
C GLU A 216 -29.73 -10.95 4.52
N LYS A 217 -29.28 -12.19 4.29
CA LYS A 217 -27.86 -12.53 4.23
C LYS A 217 -27.13 -11.77 3.12
N LYS A 218 -27.68 -11.73 1.91
CA LYS A 218 -27.09 -10.96 0.80
C LYS A 218 -27.05 -9.46 1.11
N HIS A 219 -28.07 -8.94 1.79
CA HIS A 219 -28.11 -7.53 2.18
C HIS A 219 -27.08 -7.21 3.28
N SER A 220 -26.85 -8.11 4.24
CA SER A 220 -25.78 -7.94 5.23
C SER A 220 -24.40 -7.97 4.60
N GLU A 221 -24.13 -8.93 3.70
CA GLU A 221 -22.85 -9.02 2.98
C GLU A 221 -22.57 -7.75 2.15
N LYS A 222 -23.56 -7.24 1.42
CA LYS A 222 -23.43 -6.00 0.64
C LYS A 222 -23.23 -4.75 1.51
N LYS A 223 -23.78 -4.74 2.72
CA LYS A 223 -23.60 -3.63 3.68
C LYS A 223 -22.19 -3.63 4.25
N GLU A 224 -21.62 -4.80 4.55
CA GLU A 224 -20.23 -4.95 4.97
C GLU A 224 -19.26 -4.53 3.86
N GLU A 225 -19.47 -5.00 2.63
CA GLU A 225 -18.66 -4.61 1.47
C GLU A 225 -18.67 -3.09 1.24
N LYS A 226 -19.84 -2.45 1.35
CA LYS A 226 -19.96 -0.99 1.22
C LYS A 226 -19.23 -0.25 2.34
N LEU A 227 -19.25 -0.79 3.56
CA LEU A 227 -18.56 -0.20 4.71
C LEU A 227 -17.04 -0.29 4.54
N ASP A 228 -16.53 -1.42 4.05
CA ASP A 228 -15.10 -1.60 3.83
C ASP A 228 -14.59 -0.77 2.65
N ASN A 229 -15.35 -0.70 1.55
CA ASN A 229 -15.06 0.23 0.45
C ASN A 229 -15.03 1.70 0.92
N MET A 230 -15.93 2.10 1.83
CA MET A 230 -15.93 3.45 2.37
C MET A 230 -14.72 3.73 3.28
N LYS A 231 -14.29 2.74 4.09
CA LYS A 231 -13.07 2.84 4.91
C LYS A 231 -11.82 2.96 4.04
N GLU A 232 -11.74 2.18 2.96
CA GLU A 232 -10.62 2.22 2.02
C GLU A 232 -10.57 3.56 1.28
N GLN A 233 -11.72 4.09 0.86
CA GLN A 233 -11.80 5.43 0.26
C GLN A 233 -11.34 6.53 1.23
N MET A 234 -11.67 6.44 2.52
CA MET A 234 -11.15 7.39 3.52
C MET A 234 -9.64 7.26 3.73
N LYS A 235 -9.09 6.03 3.75
CA LYS A 235 -7.64 5.81 3.82
C LYS A 235 -6.91 6.41 2.62
N MET A 236 -7.45 6.21 1.41
CA MET A 236 -6.88 6.78 0.18
C MET A 236 -6.86 8.31 0.22
N LYS A 237 -7.96 8.96 0.63
CA LYS A 237 -7.99 10.43 0.78
C LYS A 237 -6.99 10.95 1.82
N ASN A 238 -6.76 10.21 2.90
CA ASN A 238 -5.76 10.59 3.90
C ASN A 238 -4.33 10.42 3.39
N LEU A 239 -4.06 9.35 2.64
CA LEU A 239 -2.76 9.15 1.98
C LEU A 239 -2.49 10.22 0.94
N GLU A 240 -3.48 10.57 0.12
CA GLU A 240 -3.38 11.64 -0.87
C GLU A 240 -3.02 12.99 -0.23
N LYS A 241 -3.63 13.34 0.90
CA LYS A 241 -3.25 14.53 1.68
C LYS A 241 -1.81 14.47 2.18
N GLN A 242 -1.34 13.31 2.68
CA GLN A 242 0.05 13.16 3.13
C GLN A 242 1.04 13.27 1.98
N VAL A 243 0.73 12.66 0.82
CA VAL A 243 1.55 12.77 -0.39
C VAL A 243 1.64 14.22 -0.84
N ASN A 244 0.53 14.95 -0.88
CA ASN A 244 0.53 16.36 -1.27
C ASN A 244 1.36 17.25 -0.32
N LEU A 245 1.31 16.99 0.99
CA LEU A 245 2.17 17.67 1.96
C LEU A 245 3.65 17.37 1.73
N LYS A 246 4.00 16.11 1.47
CA LYS A 246 5.39 15.70 1.19
C LYS A 246 5.90 16.24 -0.14
N VAL A 247 5.07 16.31 -1.17
CA VAL A 247 5.42 16.92 -2.46
C VAL A 247 5.73 18.41 -2.28
N ALA A 248 4.95 19.14 -1.48
CA ALA A 248 5.22 20.55 -1.18
C ALA A 248 6.54 20.73 -0.39
N GLU A 249 6.83 19.84 0.56
CA GLU A 249 8.10 19.83 1.30
C GLU A 249 9.30 19.58 0.38
N VAL A 250 9.20 18.62 -0.54
CA VAL A 250 10.25 18.32 -1.53
C VAL A 250 10.47 19.51 -2.48
N ALA A 251 9.40 20.17 -2.95
CA ALA A 251 9.52 21.34 -3.80
C ALA A 251 10.28 22.48 -3.10
N LYS A 252 9.98 22.72 -1.82
CA LYS A 252 10.68 23.73 -1.01
C LYS A 252 12.16 23.38 -0.82
N LEU A 253 12.47 22.12 -0.50
CA LEU A 253 13.86 21.66 -0.36
C LEU A 253 14.63 21.73 -1.69
N GLN A 254 13.97 21.49 -2.82
CA GLN A 254 14.58 21.64 -4.15
C GLN A 254 14.92 23.11 -4.45
N GLU A 255 14.04 24.05 -4.10
CA GLU A 255 14.28 25.48 -4.25
C GLU A 255 15.46 25.95 -3.37
N GLU A 256 15.51 25.51 -2.10
CA GLU A 256 16.62 25.79 -1.19
C GLU A 256 17.94 25.20 -1.72
N ASN A 257 17.92 23.97 -2.24
CA ASN A 257 19.10 23.31 -2.80
C ASN A 257 19.59 24.00 -4.08
N ASN A 258 18.68 24.43 -4.95
CA ASN A 258 19.03 25.22 -6.14
C ASN A 258 19.65 26.57 -5.76
N THR A 259 19.11 27.24 -4.73
CA THR A 259 19.66 28.49 -4.20
C THR A 259 21.07 28.28 -3.64
N MET A 260 21.30 27.20 -2.89
CA MET A 260 22.61 26.86 -2.36
C MET A 260 23.61 26.49 -3.46
N LYS A 261 23.18 25.74 -4.49
CA LYS A 261 24.03 25.44 -5.66
C LYS A 261 24.44 26.70 -6.42
N ASN A 262 23.52 27.64 -6.63
CA ASN A 262 23.84 28.90 -7.30
C ASN A 262 24.86 29.72 -6.48
N ARG A 263 24.66 29.83 -5.16
CA ARG A 263 25.63 30.46 -4.25
C ARG A 263 26.99 29.76 -4.26
N LEU A 264 27.00 28.43 -4.33
CA LEU A 264 28.24 27.66 -4.40
C LEU A 264 28.97 27.87 -5.73
N ASN A 265 28.23 27.91 -6.85
CA ASN A 265 28.81 28.19 -8.16
C ASN A 265 29.39 29.61 -8.22
N GLU A 266 28.69 30.63 -7.69
CA GLU A 266 29.24 31.99 -7.55
C GLU A 266 30.52 32.01 -6.70
N LEU A 267 30.56 31.25 -5.61
CA LEU A 267 31.76 31.13 -4.77
C LEU A 267 32.89 30.35 -5.47
N ILE A 268 32.58 29.36 -6.31
CA ILE A 268 33.56 28.60 -7.09
C ILE A 268 34.11 29.44 -8.24
N GLU A 269 33.30 30.26 -8.91
CA GLU A 269 33.79 31.20 -9.93
C GLU A 269 34.70 32.27 -9.29
N LYS A 270 34.26 32.82 -8.15
CA LYS A 270 35.04 33.81 -7.38
C LYS A 270 36.34 33.21 -6.83
N LYS A 271 36.28 32.05 -6.16
CA LYS A 271 37.46 31.35 -5.64
C LYS A 271 38.29 30.65 -6.70
N GLY A 272 37.73 30.31 -7.86
CA GLY A 272 38.46 29.74 -8.99
C GLY A 272 39.38 30.79 -9.61
N SER A 273 38.90 32.05 -9.70
CA SER A 273 39.74 33.18 -10.08
C SER A 273 40.80 33.52 -9.01
N GLU A 274 40.43 33.49 -7.72
CA GLU A 274 41.37 33.79 -6.62
C GLU A 274 42.38 32.66 -6.35
N MET A 275 42.02 31.37 -6.53
CA MET A 275 42.95 30.24 -6.36
C MET A 275 43.87 30.04 -7.56
N ALA A 276 43.45 30.32 -8.80
CA ALA A 276 44.35 30.32 -9.95
C ALA A 276 45.49 31.34 -9.76
N ASP A 277 45.20 32.47 -9.11
CA ASP A 277 46.18 33.48 -8.72
C ASP A 277 47.04 33.08 -7.51
N MET A 278 46.56 32.21 -6.60
CA MET A 278 47.36 31.73 -5.47
C MET A 278 48.51 30.79 -5.87
N TYR A 279 48.37 30.03 -6.96
CA TYR A 279 49.42 29.11 -7.43
C TYR A 279 50.36 29.72 -8.47
N ASN A 280 50.01 30.88 -9.04
CA ASN A 280 50.88 31.60 -9.95
C ASN A 280 51.67 32.64 -9.16
N THR A 281 52.95 32.36 -8.87
CA THR A 281 53.81 33.26 -8.06
C THR A 281 53.91 34.68 -8.66
N PHE A 282 53.66 34.81 -9.97
CA PHE A 282 53.73 36.06 -10.73
C PHE A 282 52.55 36.17 -11.72
N PRO A 283 51.36 36.62 -11.29
CA PRO A 283 50.24 36.87 -12.20
C PRO A 283 50.55 38.03 -13.15
N PRO A 284 49.97 38.07 -14.38
CA PRO A 284 50.28 39.07 -15.40
C PRO A 284 50.17 40.52 -14.90
N ARG A 285 49.19 40.83 -14.06
CA ARG A 285 49.00 42.16 -13.48
C ARG A 285 50.16 42.57 -12.57
N LYS A 286 50.64 41.65 -11.72
CA LYS A 286 51.80 41.89 -10.85
C LYS A 286 53.08 42.06 -11.64
N ILE A 287 53.24 41.33 -12.76
CA ILE A 287 54.37 41.50 -13.68
C ILE A 287 54.31 42.89 -14.31
N ALA A 288 53.13 43.33 -14.77
CA ALA A 288 52.96 44.66 -15.35
C ALA A 288 53.24 45.79 -14.34
N ASP A 289 52.78 45.65 -13.10
CA ASP A 289 53.08 46.60 -12.02
C ASP A 289 54.60 46.67 -11.77
N GLN A 290 55.27 45.52 -11.67
CA GLN A 290 56.72 45.46 -11.49
C GLN A 290 57.51 45.98 -12.70
N PHE A 291 56.98 45.83 -13.90
CA PHE A 291 57.57 46.36 -15.13
C PHE A 291 57.43 47.89 -15.20
N LYS A 292 56.32 48.43 -14.71
CA LYS A 292 56.16 49.87 -14.51
C LYS A 292 57.11 50.41 -13.44
N ASP A 293 57.30 49.67 -12.34
CA ASP A 293 58.25 50.04 -11.30
C ASP A 293 59.71 50.00 -11.77
N LEU A 294 60.05 49.04 -12.66
CA LEU A 294 61.36 48.98 -13.32
C LEU A 294 61.66 50.27 -14.08
N TYR A 295 60.67 50.82 -14.80
CA TYR A 295 60.79 52.12 -15.47
C TYR A 295 60.98 53.28 -14.48
N ALA A 296 60.19 53.31 -13.41
CA ALA A 296 60.21 54.42 -12.46
C ALA A 296 61.48 54.47 -11.59
N SER A 297 62.08 53.30 -11.31
CA SER A 297 63.25 53.15 -10.42
C SER A 297 64.54 52.86 -11.20
N LEU A 298 64.89 51.58 -11.37
CA LEU A 298 66.21 51.14 -11.86
C LEU A 298 66.52 51.63 -13.28
N ARG A 299 65.52 51.81 -14.15
CA ARG A 299 65.76 52.40 -15.47
C ARG A 299 66.24 53.83 -15.35
N ASN A 300 65.68 54.62 -14.42
CA ASN A 300 66.13 56.00 -14.20
C ASN A 300 67.55 56.04 -13.65
N ASP A 301 67.91 55.11 -12.76
CA ASP A 301 69.29 54.98 -12.27
C ASP A 301 70.26 54.64 -13.41
N ALA A 302 69.92 53.66 -14.24
CA ALA A 302 70.69 53.30 -15.43
C ALA A 302 70.79 54.48 -16.42
N PHE A 303 69.68 55.19 -16.65
CA PHE A 303 69.65 56.37 -17.51
C PHE A 303 70.56 57.49 -16.99
N GLN A 304 70.56 57.77 -15.69
CA GLN A 304 71.45 58.75 -15.08
C GLN A 304 72.92 58.32 -15.13
N PHE A 305 73.20 57.02 -15.03
CA PHE A 305 74.54 56.47 -15.24
C PHE A 305 75.02 56.72 -16.68
N TYR A 306 74.21 56.42 -17.69
CA TYR A 306 74.54 56.70 -19.09
C TYR A 306 74.80 58.20 -19.35
N LYS A 307 74.02 59.09 -18.72
CA LYS A 307 74.24 60.54 -18.83
C LYS A 307 75.50 61.02 -18.13
N SER A 308 75.66 60.64 -16.87
CA SER A 308 76.63 61.28 -15.98
C SER A 308 78.02 60.65 -16.09
N SER A 309 78.07 59.32 -16.15
CA SER A 309 79.32 58.57 -16.22
C SER A 309 79.82 58.43 -17.66
N LEU A 310 78.91 58.17 -18.60
CA LEU A 310 79.26 57.91 -20.00
C LEU A 310 79.02 59.12 -20.94
N ASN A 311 78.53 60.25 -20.41
CA ASN A 311 78.30 61.50 -21.13
C ASN A 311 77.44 61.34 -22.41
N MET A 312 76.45 60.45 -22.37
CA MET A 312 75.54 60.22 -23.49
C MET A 312 74.42 61.27 -23.53
N ALA A 313 73.99 61.64 -24.74
CA ALA A 313 72.80 62.47 -24.93
C ALA A 313 71.53 61.73 -24.49
N ASP A 314 70.52 62.46 -24.01
CA ASP A 314 69.27 61.90 -23.46
C ASP A 314 68.60 60.86 -24.38
N GLN A 315 68.50 61.16 -25.68
CA GLN A 315 67.92 60.23 -26.65
C GLN A 315 68.73 58.92 -26.78
N VAL A 316 70.07 59.03 -26.78
CA VAL A 316 70.98 57.88 -26.89
C VAL A 316 70.94 57.04 -25.61
N ALA A 317 70.96 57.68 -24.44
CA ALA A 317 70.83 57.01 -23.16
C ALA A 317 69.47 56.29 -23.04
N ALA A 318 68.38 56.92 -23.48
CA ALA A 318 67.06 56.29 -23.49
C ALA A 318 67.02 55.06 -24.41
N ALA A 319 67.55 55.18 -25.63
CA ALA A 319 67.66 54.06 -26.56
C ALA A 319 68.51 52.91 -25.97
N ARG A 320 69.62 53.21 -25.30
CA ARG A 320 70.46 52.19 -24.65
C ARG A 320 69.77 51.45 -23.53
N THR A 321 69.02 52.13 -22.67
CA THR A 321 68.22 51.45 -21.64
C THR A 321 67.15 50.54 -22.28
N MET A 322 66.52 50.98 -23.37
CA MET A 322 65.54 50.20 -24.11
C MET A 322 66.16 48.95 -24.78
N ASP A 323 67.37 49.07 -25.33
CA ASP A 323 68.10 47.96 -25.96
C ASP A 323 68.28 46.79 -25.00
N ILE A 324 68.60 47.06 -23.73
CA ILE A 324 68.79 46.04 -22.70
C ILE A 324 67.49 45.23 -22.50
N VAL A 325 66.35 45.91 -22.36
CA VAL A 325 65.05 45.25 -22.18
C VAL A 325 64.67 44.45 -23.43
N ARG A 326 64.93 45.00 -24.62
CA ARG A 326 64.66 44.32 -25.89
C ARG A 326 65.49 43.05 -26.03
N ASP A 327 66.77 43.11 -25.72
CA ASP A 327 67.67 41.96 -25.76
C ASP A 327 67.29 40.91 -24.71
N ALA A 328 66.95 41.37 -23.49
CA ALA A 328 66.49 40.49 -22.42
C ALA A 328 65.19 39.77 -22.80
N TYR A 329 64.23 40.47 -23.41
CA TYR A 329 62.98 39.88 -23.87
C TYR A 329 63.21 38.86 -24.99
N ALA A 330 63.98 39.21 -26.02
CA ALA A 330 64.29 38.29 -27.11
C ALA A 330 65.03 37.02 -26.60
N PHE A 331 65.97 37.18 -25.67
CA PHE A 331 66.65 36.07 -25.04
C PHE A 331 65.68 35.19 -24.23
N CYS A 332 64.79 35.79 -23.44
CA CYS A 332 63.82 35.05 -22.63
C CYS A 332 62.77 34.34 -23.48
N GLU A 333 62.36 34.91 -24.61
CA GLU A 333 61.43 34.30 -25.56
C GLU A 333 62.05 33.03 -26.14
N GLU A 334 63.29 33.10 -26.65
CA GLU A 334 64.04 31.96 -27.17
C GLU A 334 64.26 30.89 -26.08
N ALA A 335 64.73 31.30 -24.90
CA ALA A 335 64.96 30.40 -23.78
C ALA A 335 63.67 29.74 -23.27
N SER A 336 62.55 30.45 -23.29
CA SER A 336 61.24 29.93 -22.89
C SER A 336 60.76 28.87 -23.88
N LEU A 337 60.88 29.14 -25.18
CA LEU A 337 60.55 28.17 -26.22
C LEU A 337 61.43 26.92 -26.12
N TYR A 338 62.74 27.11 -25.93
CA TYR A 338 63.67 25.99 -25.74
C TYR A 338 63.35 25.17 -24.49
N GLN A 339 63.06 25.82 -23.36
CA GLN A 339 62.66 25.12 -22.14
C GLN A 339 61.35 24.34 -22.33
N HIS A 340 60.36 24.94 -23.00
CA HIS A 340 59.10 24.27 -23.28
C HIS A 340 59.30 23.00 -24.11
N GLY A 341 60.05 23.11 -25.21
CA GLY A 341 60.40 21.96 -26.05
C GLY A 341 61.21 20.91 -25.30
N SER A 342 62.17 21.33 -24.47
CA SER A 342 62.98 20.42 -23.62
C SER A 342 62.10 19.60 -22.67
N VAL A 343 61.13 20.25 -22.01
CA VAL A 343 60.23 19.56 -21.08
C VAL A 343 59.34 18.57 -21.82
N ILE A 344 58.78 18.96 -22.97
CA ILE A 344 57.98 18.05 -23.81
C ILE A 344 58.83 16.86 -24.26
N CYS A 345 60.03 17.11 -24.81
CA CYS A 345 60.92 16.05 -25.27
C CYS A 345 61.29 15.08 -24.13
N GLY A 346 61.61 15.59 -22.94
CA GLY A 346 61.95 14.77 -21.78
C GLY A 346 60.79 13.91 -21.27
N LEU A 347 59.54 14.38 -21.42
CA LEU A 347 58.34 13.63 -21.04
C LEU A 347 57.92 12.59 -22.08
N VAL A 348 58.03 12.93 -23.37
CA VAL A 348 57.58 12.07 -24.48
C VAL A 348 58.64 11.04 -24.90
N ASN A 349 59.92 11.43 -24.91
CA ASN A 349 61.03 10.56 -25.27
C ASN A 349 62.23 10.72 -24.30
N PRO A 350 62.16 10.12 -23.10
CA PRO A 350 63.21 10.24 -22.10
C PRO A 350 64.55 9.62 -22.53
N CYS A 351 64.58 8.83 -23.61
CA CYS A 351 65.81 8.21 -24.12
C CYS A 351 66.60 9.14 -25.08
N GLU A 352 66.00 10.21 -25.59
CA GLU A 352 66.59 11.13 -26.58
C GLU A 352 66.92 12.53 -26.02
N ILE A 353 67.02 12.66 -24.69
CA ILE A 353 67.20 13.95 -23.98
C ILE A 353 68.40 14.79 -24.51
N PHE A 354 69.34 14.18 -25.22
CA PHE A 354 70.52 14.89 -25.77
C PHE A 354 70.29 15.54 -27.15
N ASN A 355 69.16 15.31 -27.83
CA ASN A 355 68.85 15.86 -29.17
C ASN A 355 67.58 16.73 -29.17
N VAL A 356 67.50 17.68 -28.23
CA VAL A 356 66.32 18.49 -27.91
C VAL A 356 65.82 19.39 -29.06
N HIS A 357 66.65 19.69 -30.05
CA HIS A 357 66.37 20.76 -31.02
C HIS A 357 65.33 20.45 -32.11
N GLN A 358 64.80 19.22 -32.23
CA GLN A 358 64.00 18.87 -33.42
C GLN A 358 62.81 17.95 -33.16
N SER A 359 62.39 17.77 -31.92
CA SER A 359 61.28 16.88 -31.64
C SER A 359 59.96 17.60 -31.93
N GLY A 360 59.40 17.42 -33.14
CA GLY A 360 58.09 17.95 -33.56
C GLY A 360 56.89 17.35 -32.82
N TYR A 361 57.10 16.87 -31.59
CA TYR A 361 56.07 16.27 -30.75
C TYR A 361 55.03 17.33 -30.38
N LYS A 362 53.78 17.01 -30.65
CA LYS A 362 52.63 17.79 -30.21
C LYS A 362 52.00 17.07 -29.03
N VAL A 363 51.83 17.78 -27.94
CA VAL A 363 51.05 17.32 -26.79
C VAL A 363 49.65 17.92 -26.92
N ASP A 364 48.65 17.26 -26.34
CA ASP A 364 47.29 17.80 -26.34
C ASP A 364 47.18 19.08 -25.49
N GLU A 365 46.01 19.74 -25.58
CA GLU A 365 45.80 21.02 -24.91
C GLU A 365 45.82 20.90 -23.38
N VAL A 366 45.40 19.75 -22.82
CA VAL A 366 45.31 19.52 -21.38
C VAL A 366 46.71 19.41 -20.80
N ASP A 367 47.55 18.59 -21.40
CA ASP A 367 48.93 18.38 -20.99
C ASP A 367 49.78 19.64 -21.23
N SER A 368 49.55 20.36 -22.34
CA SER A 368 50.22 21.63 -22.61
C SER A 368 49.96 22.67 -21.49
N LYS A 369 48.70 22.75 -21.01
CA LYS A 369 48.34 23.60 -19.85
C LYS A 369 49.05 23.14 -18.57
N GLN A 370 49.13 21.85 -18.30
CA GLN A 370 49.82 21.33 -17.12
C GLN A 370 51.32 21.63 -17.16
N ILE A 371 51.98 21.40 -18.31
CA ILE A 371 53.39 21.71 -18.52
C ILE A 371 53.64 23.21 -18.28
N SER A 372 52.78 24.07 -18.81
CA SER A 372 52.93 25.51 -18.61
C SER A 372 52.78 25.93 -17.14
N ASN A 373 51.87 25.30 -16.39
CA ASN A 373 51.71 25.54 -14.96
C ASN A 373 52.95 25.12 -14.16
N ILE A 374 53.52 23.95 -14.47
CA ILE A 374 54.76 23.48 -13.84
C ILE A 374 55.88 24.49 -14.10
N ARG A 375 56.06 24.95 -15.36
CA ARG A 375 57.09 25.94 -15.72
C ARG A 375 56.95 27.24 -14.93
N LYS A 376 55.71 27.75 -14.75
CA LYS A 376 55.43 28.93 -13.93
C LYS A 376 55.80 28.71 -12.46
N GLN A 377 55.46 27.55 -11.89
CA GLN A 377 55.76 27.22 -10.49
C GLN A 377 57.26 27.05 -10.23
N THR A 378 58.00 26.52 -11.20
CA THR A 378 59.45 26.32 -11.10
C THR A 378 60.26 27.54 -11.54
N SER A 379 59.61 28.59 -12.04
CA SER A 379 60.25 29.78 -12.63
C SER A 379 61.27 30.46 -11.71
N LYS A 380 60.98 30.51 -10.40
CA LYS A 380 61.88 31.09 -9.39
C LYS A 380 63.24 30.39 -9.32
N TYR A 381 63.29 29.09 -9.63
CA TYR A 381 64.54 28.33 -9.63
C TYR A 381 65.29 28.51 -10.95
N SER A 382 64.58 28.60 -12.08
CA SER A 382 65.22 28.81 -13.38
C SER A 382 65.66 30.26 -13.61
N CYS A 383 65.02 31.24 -12.94
CA CYS A 383 65.27 32.67 -13.13
C CYS A 383 66.74 33.04 -12.91
N GLU A 384 67.38 32.49 -11.88
CA GLU A 384 68.79 32.77 -11.60
C GLU A 384 69.72 32.23 -12.70
N HIS A 385 69.41 31.05 -13.24
CA HIS A 385 70.16 30.50 -14.37
C HIS A 385 69.97 31.31 -15.65
N ILE A 386 68.75 31.80 -15.89
CA ILE A 386 68.43 32.65 -17.04
C ILE A 386 69.16 33.99 -16.94
N LYS A 387 69.20 34.62 -15.76
CA LYS A 387 69.98 35.84 -15.50
C LYS A 387 71.46 35.64 -15.81
N ASN A 388 72.08 34.61 -15.23
CA ASN A 388 73.49 34.32 -15.45
C ASN A 388 73.81 34.03 -16.92
N ALA A 389 72.99 33.21 -17.58
CA ALA A 389 73.17 32.90 -18.99
C ALA A 389 73.04 34.15 -19.89
N PHE A 390 72.13 35.07 -19.56
CA PHE A 390 72.02 36.34 -20.27
C PHE A 390 73.23 37.23 -20.07
N VAL A 391 73.70 37.39 -18.83
CA VAL A 391 74.90 38.19 -18.52
C VAL A 391 76.12 37.63 -19.26
N THR A 392 76.35 36.31 -19.23
CA THR A 392 77.43 35.68 -20.00
C THR A 392 77.29 35.92 -21.51
N LYS A 393 76.05 35.92 -22.05
CA LYS A 393 75.80 36.25 -23.47
C LYS A 393 76.15 37.71 -23.77
N LEU A 394 75.85 38.64 -22.87
CA LEU A 394 76.22 40.05 -23.04
C LEU A 394 77.74 40.25 -22.95
N GLU A 395 78.40 39.62 -21.98
CA GLU A 395 79.86 39.71 -21.80
C GLU A 395 80.65 39.09 -22.97
N SER A 396 80.13 38.03 -23.59
CA SER A 396 80.74 37.44 -24.79
C SER A 396 80.47 38.25 -26.05
N SER A 397 79.37 39.01 -26.09
CA SER A 397 79.00 39.91 -27.19
C SER A 397 79.62 41.31 -27.03
N GLN A 398 80.91 41.39 -26.68
CA GLN A 398 81.66 42.63 -26.35
C GLN A 398 81.54 43.76 -27.38
N GLU A 399 81.08 43.47 -28.60
CA GLU A 399 80.81 44.46 -29.64
C GLU A 399 79.62 45.39 -29.32
N LYS A 400 78.66 44.97 -28.48
CA LYS A 400 77.41 45.71 -28.25
C LYS A 400 77.39 46.55 -26.99
N TYR A 401 77.96 46.03 -25.89
CA TYR A 401 78.01 46.68 -24.57
C TYR A 401 79.42 46.62 -24.00
N SER A 402 79.91 47.73 -23.48
CA SER A 402 81.18 47.82 -22.77
C SER A 402 81.08 47.22 -21.36
N LEU A 403 82.23 46.83 -20.80
CA LEU A 403 82.30 46.31 -19.43
C LEU A 403 81.81 47.33 -18.39
N GLU A 404 82.04 48.62 -18.64
CA GLU A 404 81.59 49.71 -17.78
C GLU A 404 80.06 49.84 -17.79
N GLU A 405 79.41 49.70 -18.96
CA GLU A 405 77.95 49.67 -19.08
C GLU A 405 77.35 48.47 -18.34
N LEU A 406 77.89 47.27 -18.55
CA LEU A 406 77.40 46.05 -17.89
C LEU A 406 77.50 46.16 -16.37
N THR A 407 78.63 46.64 -15.86
CA THR A 407 78.86 46.79 -14.42
C THR A 407 77.98 47.88 -13.82
N GLY A 408 77.90 49.04 -14.48
CA GLY A 408 77.12 50.19 -13.98
C GLY A 408 75.61 49.99 -14.02
N CYS A 409 75.12 49.11 -14.90
CA CYS A 409 73.69 48.84 -15.09
C CYS A 409 73.26 47.44 -14.62
N MET A 410 74.09 46.69 -13.89
CA MET A 410 73.82 45.27 -13.58
C MET A 410 72.46 45.04 -12.90
N ALA A 411 72.12 45.84 -11.89
CA ALA A 411 70.83 45.72 -11.20
C ALA A 411 69.63 45.92 -12.15
N TYR A 412 69.76 46.83 -13.12
CA TYR A 412 68.75 47.06 -14.16
C TYR A 412 68.69 45.89 -15.15
N ILE A 413 69.85 45.36 -15.56
CA ILE A 413 69.96 44.20 -16.46
C ILE A 413 69.30 42.97 -15.84
N GLU A 414 69.72 42.58 -14.64
CA GLU A 414 69.19 41.40 -13.93
C GLU A 414 67.68 41.49 -13.76
N ARG A 415 67.17 42.66 -13.35
CA ARG A 415 65.74 42.86 -13.14
C ARG A 415 64.96 42.84 -14.46
N SER A 416 65.55 43.37 -15.54
CA SER A 416 64.95 43.33 -16.89
C SER A 416 64.78 41.89 -17.36
N VAL A 417 65.83 41.07 -17.22
CA VAL A 417 65.81 39.64 -17.59
C VAL A 417 64.81 38.87 -16.74
N GLU A 418 64.78 39.10 -15.43
CA GLU A 418 63.84 38.43 -14.54
C GLU A 418 62.38 38.69 -14.96
N LEU A 419 62.01 39.95 -15.20
CA LEU A 419 60.65 40.28 -15.61
C LEU A 419 60.31 39.73 -17.00
N CYS A 420 61.23 39.84 -17.95
CA CYS A 420 61.08 39.25 -19.29
C CYS A 420 60.88 37.74 -19.21
N TRP A 421 61.62 37.06 -18.33
CA TRP A 421 61.46 35.62 -18.11
C TRP A 421 60.04 35.29 -17.63
N TYR A 422 59.52 36.00 -16.62
CA TYR A 422 58.16 35.77 -16.14
C TYR A 422 57.08 36.12 -17.18
N MET A 423 57.31 37.12 -18.04
CA MET A 423 56.43 37.46 -19.16
C MET A 423 56.35 36.30 -20.17
N CYS A 424 57.50 35.75 -20.56
CA CYS A 424 57.61 34.66 -21.53
C CYS A 424 57.08 33.31 -21.00
N LEU A 425 56.86 33.18 -19.69
CA LEU A 425 56.26 32.01 -19.06
C LEU A 425 54.73 32.06 -18.95
N GLN A 426 54.10 33.20 -19.25
CA GLN A 426 52.64 33.29 -19.26
C GLN A 426 52.02 32.41 -20.35
N THR A 427 50.74 32.11 -20.20
CA THR A 427 49.97 31.30 -21.15
C THR A 427 48.67 32.02 -21.44
N PRO A 428 48.53 32.71 -22.57
CA PRO A 428 49.57 33.03 -23.57
C PRO A 428 50.73 33.91 -23.03
N PRO A 429 51.93 33.89 -23.65
CA PRO A 429 53.05 34.76 -23.26
C PRO A 429 52.72 36.25 -23.43
N MET A 430 53.14 37.07 -22.47
CA MET A 430 52.98 38.53 -22.56
C MET A 430 53.89 39.12 -23.63
N HIS A 431 53.47 40.22 -24.25
CA HIS A 431 54.17 40.82 -25.37
C HIS A 431 54.61 42.27 -25.11
N ILE A 432 55.87 42.59 -25.37
CA ILE A 432 56.40 43.97 -25.31
C ILE A 432 56.38 44.58 -26.72
N GLY A 433 55.70 45.72 -26.88
CA GLY A 433 55.58 46.39 -28.16
C GLY A 433 56.77 47.29 -28.48
N PHE A 434 57.72 46.79 -29.26
CA PHE A 434 58.89 47.56 -29.72
C PHE A 434 58.71 48.26 -31.08
N ALA A 435 57.56 48.07 -31.76
CA ALA A 435 57.36 48.45 -33.16
C ALA A 435 57.44 49.96 -33.46
N ASP A 436 57.23 50.81 -32.46
CA ASP A 436 57.26 52.28 -32.61
C ASP A 436 58.56 52.89 -32.06
N ASN A 437 59.51 52.08 -31.58
CA ASN A 437 60.75 52.57 -30.95
C ASN A 437 61.62 53.41 -31.89
N ASP A 438 61.63 53.08 -33.18
CA ASP A 438 62.44 53.76 -34.18
C ASP A 438 61.66 54.87 -34.93
N LYS A 439 60.39 55.10 -34.56
CA LYS A 439 59.52 56.06 -35.24
C LYS A 439 59.60 57.43 -34.57
N GLN A 440 60.00 58.43 -35.36
CA GLN A 440 59.98 59.84 -34.97
C GLN A 440 58.93 60.63 -35.75
N ASP A 441 58.52 61.78 -35.20
CA ASP A 441 57.62 62.74 -35.85
C ASP A 441 56.21 62.23 -36.20
N ILE A 442 55.84 61.08 -35.65
CA ILE A 442 54.49 60.51 -35.73
C ILE A 442 53.55 61.14 -34.71
N ALA A 443 52.25 61.20 -35.02
CA ALA A 443 51.23 61.66 -34.09
C ALA A 443 51.14 60.73 -32.87
N VAL A 444 50.99 61.31 -31.69
CA VAL A 444 50.89 60.54 -30.44
C VAL A 444 49.60 59.72 -30.39
N ASP A 445 49.74 58.40 -30.31
CA ASP A 445 48.63 57.50 -29.99
C ASP A 445 48.42 57.41 -28.47
N LYS A 446 47.48 58.21 -27.96
CA LYS A 446 47.14 58.27 -26.52
C LYS A 446 46.51 56.98 -25.97
N THR A 447 46.09 56.06 -26.85
CA THR A 447 45.58 54.75 -26.42
C THR A 447 46.74 53.84 -26.01
N LYS A 448 47.90 53.97 -26.66
CA LYS A 448 49.10 53.17 -26.43
C LYS A 448 50.13 53.81 -25.51
N TYR A 449 50.22 55.13 -25.54
CA TYR A 449 51.31 55.86 -24.90
C TYR A 449 50.82 56.96 -23.95
N GLU A 450 51.58 57.14 -22.89
CA GLU A 450 51.53 58.28 -21.97
C GLU A 450 52.69 59.25 -22.28
N ILE A 451 52.42 60.55 -22.14
CA ILE A 451 53.45 61.58 -22.37
C ILE A 451 54.27 61.71 -21.09
N GLY A 452 55.51 61.25 -21.12
CA GLY A 452 56.44 61.35 -19.99
C GLY A 452 57.10 62.72 -19.86
N SER A 453 57.38 63.39 -20.99
CA SER A 453 57.93 64.74 -21.03
C SER A 453 57.64 65.43 -22.37
N GLY A 454 57.72 66.76 -22.38
CA GLY A 454 57.42 67.63 -23.53
C GLY A 454 55.97 68.13 -23.57
N LYS A 455 55.70 69.10 -24.47
CA LYS A 455 54.37 69.70 -24.69
C LYS A 455 53.85 69.50 -26.12
N GLY A 456 54.56 68.69 -26.90
CA GLY A 456 54.30 68.46 -28.31
C GLY A 456 53.12 67.54 -28.60
N THR A 457 52.73 67.50 -29.87
CA THR A 457 51.75 66.55 -30.42
C THR A 457 52.39 65.43 -31.22
N LYS A 458 53.72 65.47 -31.38
CA LYS A 458 54.52 64.50 -32.14
C LYS A 458 55.53 63.81 -31.23
N VAL A 459 55.77 62.52 -31.51
CA VAL A 459 56.76 61.69 -30.82
C VAL A 459 58.17 62.17 -31.18
N ASP A 460 58.99 62.43 -30.17
CA ASP A 460 60.44 62.63 -30.32
C ASP A 460 61.16 61.28 -30.28
N PHE A 461 60.99 60.55 -29.17
CA PHE A 461 61.47 59.17 -29.00
C PHE A 461 60.67 58.44 -27.90
N VAL A 462 60.74 57.11 -27.92
CA VAL A 462 60.09 56.24 -26.94
C VAL A 462 60.99 56.08 -25.71
N LEU A 463 60.42 56.33 -24.53
CA LEU A 463 61.10 56.16 -23.23
C LEU A 463 60.87 54.76 -22.64
N TRP A 464 59.67 54.21 -22.82
CA TRP A 464 59.27 52.90 -22.31
C TRP A 464 58.25 52.22 -23.24
N PRO A 465 58.36 50.92 -23.51
CA PRO A 465 57.48 50.25 -24.45
C PRO A 465 56.13 49.90 -23.80
N PRO A 466 55.02 49.86 -24.56
CA PRO A 466 53.77 49.31 -24.08
C PRO A 466 53.88 47.80 -23.86
N LEU A 467 53.15 47.30 -22.86
CA LEU A 467 53.07 45.88 -22.51
C LEU A 467 51.64 45.38 -22.76
N TYR A 468 51.54 44.25 -23.44
CA TYR A 468 50.30 43.57 -23.80
C TYR A 468 50.17 42.25 -23.04
N ASP A 469 48.93 41.82 -22.77
CA ASP A 469 48.63 40.54 -22.12
C ASP A 469 49.03 39.35 -23.01
N GLU A 470 48.93 39.52 -24.33
CA GLU A 470 49.41 38.60 -25.36
C GLU A 470 49.81 39.35 -26.64
N LYS A 471 50.39 38.63 -27.60
CA LYS A 471 50.68 39.19 -28.93
C LYS A 471 49.36 39.58 -29.61
N GLU A 472 49.23 40.86 -29.99
CA GLU A 472 48.00 41.45 -30.53
C GLU A 472 46.83 41.56 -29.51
N GLY A 473 47.12 41.36 -28.22
CA GLY A 473 46.13 41.44 -27.15
C GLY A 473 45.86 42.85 -26.62
N ASN A 474 45.29 42.92 -25.41
CA ASN A 474 44.98 44.17 -24.73
C ASN A 474 46.22 44.79 -24.08
N ILE A 475 46.25 46.12 -24.03
CA ILE A 475 47.31 46.86 -23.34
C ILE A 475 47.10 46.73 -21.82
N VAL A 476 48.06 46.12 -21.15
CA VAL A 476 48.10 46.00 -19.69
C VAL A 476 48.80 47.20 -19.06
N MET A 477 49.81 47.74 -19.76
CA MET A 477 50.53 48.94 -19.36
C MET A 477 50.85 49.78 -20.60
N LYS A 478 50.48 51.06 -20.58
CA LYS A 478 50.84 52.01 -21.63
C LYS A 478 52.34 52.24 -21.64
N GLY A 479 52.88 52.43 -22.85
CA GLY A 479 54.25 52.89 -23.01
C GLY A 479 54.40 54.35 -22.60
N VAL A 480 55.64 54.83 -22.53
CA VAL A 480 55.95 56.23 -22.21
C VAL A 480 56.77 56.82 -23.34
N ILE A 481 56.42 58.02 -23.78
CA ILE A 481 57.11 58.75 -24.86
C ILE A 481 57.55 60.14 -24.41
N GLN A 482 58.56 60.67 -25.09
CA GLN A 482 58.89 62.08 -25.08
C GLN A 482 58.34 62.75 -26.34
N THR A 483 57.81 63.97 -26.18
CA THR A 483 57.25 64.77 -27.28
C THR A 483 58.13 65.98 -27.59
N LYS A 484 58.14 66.41 -28.85
CA LYS A 484 58.91 67.59 -29.33
C LYS A 484 58.25 68.91 -29.00
#